data_AF-A0AAC9PWJ4-F1
#
_entry.id   AF-A0AAC9PWJ4-F1
#
_cell.length_a   1.000
_cell.length_b   1.000
_cell.length_c   1.000
_cell.angle_alpha   90.00
_cell.angle_beta   90.00
_cell.angle_gamma   90.00
#
_symmetry.space_group_name_H-M   'P 1'
#
loop_
_entity.id
_entity.type
_entity.pdbx_description
1 polymer ?
#
loop_
_entity_poly.entity_id
_entity_poly.type
_entity_poly.pdbx_seq_one_letter_code
_entity_poly.pdbx_strand_id
1 'polypeptide(L)'
;MKTKRILQQRICIVMALLFLMPLLGFSQKKRLKPPKRVSKIESVDQFVENSFDLYHKVFVYDSLTTVGVEVPAEIEDTLIERAERDVDSLWQILPTILDDMTSGNANIMKKGKATINLNKSKKALKYCMQTVKMYFKGEEEESVDDNKN
;
A
#
# COMPACT_ATOMS: atom_id res chain seq x y z
N MET A 1 -50.64 4.43 27.18
CA MET A 1 -49.68 5.47 26.72
C MET A 1 -48.21 5.08 26.86
N LYS A 2 -47.76 4.46 27.97
CA LYS A 2 -46.35 4.09 28.19
C LYS A 2 -45.77 3.16 27.11
N THR A 3 -46.50 2.14 26.70
CA THR A 3 -46.04 1.12 25.72
C THR A 3 -45.77 1.68 24.33
N LYS A 4 -46.61 2.61 23.84
CA LYS A 4 -46.41 3.31 22.56
C LYS A 4 -45.14 4.18 22.57
N ARG A 5 -44.86 4.83 23.70
CA ARG A 5 -43.66 5.69 23.87
C ARG A 5 -42.37 4.86 23.87
N ILE A 6 -42.38 3.67 24.48
CA ILE A 6 -41.25 2.73 24.46
C ILE A 6 -41.02 2.16 23.04
N LEU A 7 -42.09 1.84 22.31
CA LEU A 7 -42.00 1.36 20.93
C LEU A 7 -41.43 2.43 19.99
N GLN A 8 -41.88 3.69 20.12
CA GLN A 8 -41.34 4.83 19.37
C GLN A 8 -39.86 5.07 19.69
N GLN A 9 -39.46 4.98 20.97
CA GLN A 9 -38.05 5.09 21.36
C GLN A 9 -37.18 4.01 20.72
N ARG A 10 -37.65 2.75 20.69
CA ARG A 10 -36.91 1.64 20.04
C ARG A 10 -36.75 1.86 18.54
N ILE A 11 -37.81 2.30 17.85
CA ILE A 11 -37.76 2.60 16.42
C ILE A 11 -36.77 3.74 16.12
N CYS A 12 -36.79 4.81 16.93
CA CYS A 12 -35.84 5.92 16.77
C CYS A 12 -34.38 5.48 17.00
N ILE A 13 -34.12 4.59 17.97
CA ILE A 13 -32.78 4.05 18.22
C ILE A 13 -32.29 3.21 17.04
N VAL A 14 -33.13 2.34 16.49
CA VAL A 14 -32.78 1.52 15.32
C VAL A 14 -32.52 2.39 14.08
N MET A 15 -33.37 3.39 13.83
CA MET A 15 -33.15 4.35 12.74
C MET A 15 -31.86 5.16 12.92
N ALA A 16 -31.55 5.59 14.14
CA ALA A 16 -30.30 6.29 14.43
C ALA A 16 -29.08 5.38 14.19
N LEU A 17 -29.14 4.11 14.60
CA LEU A 17 -28.07 3.14 14.34
C LEU A 17 -27.86 2.88 12.84
N LEU A 18 -28.93 2.75 12.06
CA LEU A 18 -28.85 2.61 10.60
C LEU A 18 -28.26 3.87 9.94
N PHE A 19 -28.59 5.06 10.44
CA PHE A 19 -28.06 6.33 9.94
C PHE A 19 -26.57 6.54 10.31
N LEU A 20 -26.08 5.88 11.35
CA LEU A 20 -24.68 5.92 11.79
C LEU A 20 -23.81 4.86 11.08
N MET A 21 -24.38 3.84 10.43
CA MET A 21 -23.60 2.84 9.66
C MET A 21 -22.65 3.44 8.61
N PRO A 22 -23.03 4.49 7.84
CA PRO A 22 -22.11 5.11 6.86
C PRO A 22 -20.89 5.78 7.48
N LEU A 23 -20.90 6.08 8.80
CA LEU A 23 -19.73 6.63 9.50
C LEU A 23 -18.66 5.57 9.78
N LEU A 24 -19.02 4.28 9.74
CA LEU A 24 -18.06 3.17 9.75
C LEU A 24 -17.38 2.97 8.39
N GLY A 25 -17.47 3.97 7.51
CA GLY A 25 -17.09 3.92 6.10
C GLY A 25 -15.81 3.12 5.85
N PHE A 26 -15.96 2.06 5.06
CA PHE A 26 -14.89 1.39 4.34
C PHE A 26 -14.31 2.36 3.31
N SER A 27 -13.59 3.37 3.77
CA SER A 27 -12.87 4.30 2.89
C SER A 27 -11.66 3.55 2.35
N GLN A 28 -11.63 3.35 1.02
CA GLN A 28 -10.46 2.77 0.36
C GLN A 28 -9.20 3.53 0.78
N LYS A 29 -8.16 2.78 1.18
CA LYS A 29 -6.86 3.37 1.52
C LYS A 29 -6.44 4.31 0.40
N LYS A 30 -6.22 5.58 0.72
CA LYS A 30 -5.86 6.60 -0.27
C LYS A 30 -4.58 6.20 -0.99
N ARG A 31 -4.68 5.92 -2.29
CA ARG A 31 -3.55 5.54 -3.14
C ARG A 31 -2.43 6.59 -3.11
N LEU A 32 -1.19 6.15 -2.93
CA LEU A 32 -0.01 7.00 -3.05
C LEU A 32 0.13 7.48 -4.49
N LYS A 33 0.46 8.76 -4.66
CA LYS A 33 0.66 9.36 -5.98
C LYS A 33 2.16 9.50 -6.28
N PRO A 34 2.59 9.18 -7.51
CA PRO A 34 3.97 9.41 -7.94
C PRO A 34 4.34 10.91 -7.85
N PRO A 35 5.63 11.25 -7.84
CA PRO A 35 6.06 12.64 -7.93
C PRO A 35 5.49 13.31 -9.19
N LYS A 36 4.99 14.54 -9.06
CA LYS A 36 4.45 15.29 -10.21
C LYS A 36 5.52 15.77 -11.19
N ARG A 37 6.78 15.84 -10.74
CA ARG A 37 7.91 16.35 -11.52
C ARG A 37 9.08 15.40 -11.38
N VAL A 38 9.71 15.11 -12.50
CA VAL A 38 10.97 14.37 -12.58
C VAL A 38 12.11 15.18 -11.96
N SER A 39 13.10 14.48 -11.43
CA SER A 39 14.29 15.05 -10.81
C SER A 39 15.33 15.51 -11.82
N LYS A 40 15.28 14.97 -13.06
CA LYS A 40 16.27 15.12 -14.12
C LYS A 40 17.61 14.45 -13.78
N ILE A 41 17.55 13.39 -12.98
CA ILE A 41 18.63 12.41 -12.75
C ILE A 41 18.02 11.08 -13.19
N GLU A 42 18.50 10.52 -14.29
CA GLU A 42 17.86 9.41 -14.99
C GLU A 42 17.71 8.17 -14.09
N SER A 43 18.78 7.76 -13.40
CA SER A 43 18.76 6.63 -12.46
C SER A 43 17.71 6.80 -11.35
N VAL A 44 17.56 8.02 -10.81
CA VAL A 44 16.56 8.33 -9.79
C VAL A 44 15.16 8.29 -10.36
N ASP A 45 14.95 8.87 -11.54
CA ASP A 45 13.64 8.92 -12.18
C ASP A 45 13.18 7.51 -12.58
N GLN A 46 14.09 6.66 -13.07
CA GLN A 46 13.85 5.24 -13.34
C GLN A 46 13.54 4.44 -12.06
N PHE A 47 14.30 4.65 -10.99
CA PHE A 47 14.02 4.00 -9.70
C PHE A 47 12.65 4.39 -9.13
N VAL A 48 12.25 5.66 -9.30
CA VAL A 48 10.93 6.14 -8.90
C VAL A 48 9.84 5.45 -9.70
N GLU A 49 9.99 5.34 -11.00
CA GLU A 49 9.05 4.64 -11.88
C GLU A 49 8.88 3.18 -11.45
N ASN A 50 9.98 2.42 -11.38
CA ASN A 50 9.96 1.00 -10.98
C ASN A 50 9.35 0.82 -9.58
N SER A 51 9.62 1.74 -8.64
CA SER A 51 9.06 1.68 -7.30
C SER A 51 7.53 1.88 -7.28
N PHE A 52 7.02 2.78 -8.13
CA PHE A 52 5.58 3.05 -8.21
C PHE A 52 4.84 1.99 -9.02
N ASP A 53 5.50 1.33 -9.96
CA ASP A 53 4.97 0.18 -10.70
C ASP A 53 4.80 -1.04 -9.79
N LEU A 54 5.84 -1.39 -9.02
CA LEU A 54 5.74 -2.44 -7.99
C LEU A 54 4.63 -2.10 -6.98
N TYR A 55 4.59 -0.86 -6.50
CA TYR A 55 3.54 -0.39 -5.61
C TYR A 55 2.14 -0.51 -6.22
N HIS A 56 1.98 -0.20 -7.50
CA HIS A 56 0.67 -0.32 -8.13
C HIS A 56 0.18 -1.77 -8.13
N LYS A 57 1.05 -2.71 -8.48
CA LYS A 57 0.74 -4.15 -8.53
C LYS A 57 0.34 -4.65 -7.14
N VAL A 58 1.15 -4.38 -6.12
CA VAL A 58 0.87 -4.76 -4.73
C VAL A 58 -0.42 -4.09 -4.23
N PHE A 59 -0.63 -2.81 -4.51
CA PHE A 59 -1.84 -2.10 -4.07
C PHE A 59 -3.11 -2.68 -4.70
N VAL A 60 -3.07 -3.08 -5.97
CA VAL A 60 -4.21 -3.72 -6.62
C VAL A 60 -4.51 -5.07 -5.97
N TYR A 61 -3.48 -5.89 -5.75
CA TYR A 61 -3.63 -7.17 -5.05
C TYR A 61 -4.25 -6.97 -3.66
N ASP A 62 -3.65 -6.12 -2.81
CA ASP A 62 -4.15 -5.76 -1.47
C ASP A 62 -5.60 -5.25 -1.52
N SER A 63 -5.95 -4.45 -2.53
CA SER A 63 -7.29 -3.92 -2.67
C SER A 63 -8.32 -4.97 -3.06
N LEU A 64 -7.96 -5.95 -3.89
CA LEU A 64 -8.86 -7.03 -4.33
C LEU A 64 -9.11 -8.01 -3.18
N THR A 65 -8.05 -8.43 -2.51
CA THR A 65 -8.13 -9.33 -1.35
C THR A 65 -8.88 -8.68 -0.19
N THR A 66 -8.67 -7.38 0.07
CA THR A 66 -9.41 -6.66 1.13
C THR A 66 -10.93 -6.63 0.89
N VAL A 67 -11.38 -6.63 -0.37
CA VAL A 67 -12.82 -6.69 -0.70
C VAL A 67 -13.35 -8.13 -0.83
N GLY A 68 -12.54 -9.13 -0.47
CA GLY A 68 -12.93 -10.55 -0.47
C GLY A 68 -12.95 -11.19 -1.86
N VAL A 69 -12.26 -10.61 -2.85
CA VAL A 69 -12.11 -11.22 -4.17
C VAL A 69 -10.92 -12.18 -4.11
N GLU A 70 -11.19 -13.48 -4.25
CA GLU A 70 -10.15 -14.49 -4.45
C GLU A 70 -9.48 -14.26 -5.80
N VAL A 71 -8.15 -14.08 -5.77
CA VAL A 71 -7.33 -13.96 -6.97
C VAL A 71 -7.00 -15.39 -7.43
N PRO A 72 -7.31 -15.79 -8.68
CA PRO A 72 -6.93 -17.10 -9.20
C PRO A 72 -5.41 -17.33 -9.09
N ALA A 73 -5.01 -18.54 -8.74
CA ALA A 73 -3.61 -18.90 -8.50
C ALA A 73 -2.70 -18.58 -9.71
N GLU A 74 -3.19 -18.76 -10.93
CA GLU A 74 -2.42 -18.46 -12.15
C GLU A 74 -2.10 -16.96 -12.30
N ILE A 75 -3.02 -16.10 -11.81
CA ILE A 75 -2.83 -14.65 -11.80
C ILE A 75 -1.87 -14.26 -10.69
N GLU A 76 -1.97 -14.91 -9.52
CA GLU A 76 -1.08 -14.70 -8.39
C GLU A 76 0.38 -15.03 -8.73
N ASP A 77 0.65 -16.20 -9.32
CA ASP A 77 1.99 -16.59 -9.76
C ASP A 77 2.59 -15.58 -10.75
N THR A 78 1.77 -15.14 -11.71
CA THR A 78 2.17 -14.11 -12.70
C THR A 78 2.48 -12.76 -12.03
N LEU A 79 1.72 -12.39 -10.99
CA LEU A 79 1.95 -11.16 -10.23
C LEU A 79 3.25 -11.24 -9.42
N ILE A 80 3.53 -12.41 -8.82
CA ILE A 80 4.76 -12.67 -8.06
C ILE A 80 5.98 -12.59 -8.97
N GLU A 81 6.01 -13.31 -10.09
CA GLU A 81 7.14 -13.31 -11.03
C GLU A 81 7.43 -11.88 -11.56
N ARG A 82 6.38 -11.10 -11.82
CA ARG A 82 6.52 -9.70 -12.22
C ARG A 82 7.02 -8.81 -11.10
N ALA A 83 6.61 -9.06 -9.85
CA ALA A 83 7.08 -8.32 -8.69
C ALA A 83 8.56 -8.63 -8.39
N GLU A 84 8.99 -9.89 -8.54
CA GLU A 84 10.40 -10.29 -8.44
C GLU A 84 11.26 -9.52 -9.45
N ARG A 85 10.84 -9.49 -10.72
CA ARG A 85 11.53 -8.69 -11.75
C ARG A 85 11.60 -7.21 -11.43
N ASP A 86 10.54 -6.64 -10.86
CA ASP A 86 10.56 -5.24 -10.43
C ASP A 86 11.56 -5.02 -9.29
N VAL A 87 11.63 -5.93 -8.32
CA VAL A 87 12.59 -5.87 -7.20
C VAL A 87 14.03 -5.98 -7.71
N ASP A 88 14.30 -6.90 -8.63
CA ASP A 88 15.61 -7.03 -9.26
C ASP A 88 16.02 -5.75 -9.99
N SER A 89 15.10 -5.14 -10.73
CA SER A 89 15.36 -3.88 -11.42
C SER A 89 15.71 -2.75 -10.45
N LEU A 90 15.04 -2.68 -9.29
CA LEU A 90 15.33 -1.70 -8.25
C LEU A 90 16.74 -1.90 -7.68
N TRP A 91 17.14 -3.15 -7.48
CA TRP A 91 18.46 -3.50 -6.99
C TRP A 91 19.57 -3.15 -7.99
N GLN A 92 19.36 -3.41 -9.28
CA GLN A 92 20.32 -3.12 -10.33
C GLN A 92 20.61 -1.62 -10.49
N ILE A 93 19.61 -0.77 -10.29
CA ILE A 93 19.73 0.70 -10.48
C ILE A 93 20.30 1.40 -9.23
N LEU A 94 20.19 0.76 -8.05
CA LEU A 94 20.55 1.38 -6.78
C LEU A 94 22.02 1.87 -6.72
N PRO A 95 23.04 1.12 -7.19
CA PRO A 95 24.42 1.61 -7.22
C PRO A 95 24.60 2.86 -8.08
N THR A 96 23.91 2.93 -9.24
CA THR A 96 23.96 4.08 -10.14
C THR A 96 23.34 5.32 -9.51
N ILE A 97 22.23 5.17 -8.77
CA ILE A 97 21.65 6.28 -8.00
C ILE A 97 22.65 6.80 -6.98
N LEU A 98 23.33 5.90 -6.26
CA LEU A 98 24.29 6.31 -5.25
C LEU A 98 25.40 7.14 -5.88
N ASP A 99 25.95 6.69 -7.01
CA ASP A 99 26.98 7.42 -7.74
C ASP A 99 26.49 8.77 -8.27
N ASP A 100 25.32 8.83 -8.90
CA ASP A 100 24.73 10.06 -9.43
C ASP A 100 24.44 11.10 -8.33
N MET A 101 24.06 10.62 -7.14
CA MET A 101 23.73 11.49 -6.00
C MET A 101 24.99 12.01 -5.30
N THR A 102 26.06 11.21 -5.20
CA THR A 102 27.30 11.59 -4.50
C THR A 102 28.33 12.21 -5.44
N SER A 103 28.82 11.43 -6.40
CA SER A 103 29.91 11.75 -7.32
C SER A 103 29.44 12.43 -8.60
N GLY A 104 28.15 12.30 -8.94
CA GLY A 104 27.58 12.84 -10.17
C GLY A 104 27.59 14.37 -10.26
N ASN A 105 27.72 14.88 -11.49
CA ASN A 105 27.81 16.30 -11.85
C ASN A 105 26.46 17.05 -11.80
N ALA A 106 25.39 16.43 -11.31
CA ALA A 106 24.09 17.07 -11.19
C ALA A 106 24.13 18.25 -10.22
N ASN A 107 23.54 19.38 -10.60
CA ASN A 107 23.49 20.54 -9.72
C ASN A 107 22.63 20.29 -8.45
N ILE A 108 22.84 21.11 -7.41
CA ILE A 108 22.20 20.98 -6.09
C ILE A 108 20.67 20.94 -6.20
N MET A 109 20.08 21.72 -7.13
CA MET A 109 18.63 21.76 -7.33
C MET A 109 18.08 20.44 -7.85
N LYS A 110 18.76 19.78 -8.81
CA LYS A 110 18.39 18.45 -9.30
C LYS A 110 18.52 17.39 -8.20
N LYS A 111 19.65 17.38 -7.48
CA LYS A 111 19.86 16.48 -6.34
C LYS A 111 18.80 16.66 -5.25
N GLY A 112 18.39 17.90 -4.94
CA GLY A 112 17.29 18.19 -4.02
C GLY A 112 15.94 17.61 -4.47
N LYS A 113 15.60 17.76 -5.76
CA LYS A 113 14.38 17.14 -6.33
C LYS A 113 14.46 15.60 -6.29
N ALA A 114 15.62 15.04 -6.63
CA ALA A 114 15.87 13.61 -6.56
C ALA A 114 15.64 13.06 -5.16
N THR A 115 16.18 13.70 -4.13
CA THR A 115 15.94 13.31 -2.72
C THR A 115 14.45 13.31 -2.35
N ILE A 116 13.69 14.33 -2.80
CA ILE A 116 12.23 14.38 -2.56
C ILE A 116 11.52 13.22 -3.28
N ASN A 117 11.91 12.93 -4.52
CA ASN A 117 11.33 11.84 -5.31
C ASN A 117 11.66 10.47 -4.70
N LEU A 118 12.92 10.23 -4.31
CA LEU A 118 13.35 9.02 -3.60
C LEU A 118 12.58 8.83 -2.29
N ASN A 119 12.30 9.89 -1.54
CA ASN A 119 11.48 9.82 -0.33
C ASN A 119 10.03 9.39 -0.61
N LYS A 120 9.47 9.74 -1.77
CA LYS A 120 8.15 9.25 -2.18
C LYS A 120 8.21 7.77 -2.57
N SER A 121 9.23 7.37 -3.33
CA SER A 121 9.47 5.96 -3.67
C SER A 121 9.66 5.10 -2.43
N LYS A 122 10.41 5.57 -1.44
CA LYS A 122 10.56 4.92 -0.13
C LYS A 122 9.21 4.64 0.54
N LYS A 123 8.24 5.56 0.46
CA LYS A 123 6.89 5.35 1.02
C LYS A 123 6.13 4.27 0.23
N ALA A 124 6.28 4.24 -1.09
CA ALA A 124 5.68 3.24 -1.96
C ALA A 124 6.25 1.84 -1.67
N LEU A 125 7.57 1.70 -1.58
CA LEU A 125 8.23 0.45 -1.22
C LEU A 125 7.92 0.01 0.22
N LYS A 126 7.78 0.96 1.16
CA LYS A 126 7.35 0.66 2.53
C LYS A 126 5.96 0.04 2.54
N TYR A 127 5.03 0.55 1.73
CA TYR A 127 3.71 -0.07 1.59
C TYR A 127 3.85 -1.51 1.10
N CYS A 128 4.62 -1.74 0.03
CA CYS A 128 4.87 -3.08 -0.51
C CYS A 128 5.36 -4.05 0.56
N MET A 129 6.39 -3.65 1.31
CA MET A 129 6.93 -4.47 2.39
C MET A 129 5.91 -4.74 3.50
N GLN A 130 5.08 -3.75 3.85
CA GLN A 130 4.04 -3.91 4.88
C GLN A 130 2.93 -4.86 4.42
N THR A 131 2.53 -4.79 3.15
CA THR A 131 1.54 -5.68 2.56
C THR A 131 2.06 -7.12 2.51
N VAL A 132 3.30 -7.32 2.04
CA VAL A 132 3.95 -8.64 2.09
C VAL A 132 3.98 -9.16 3.52
N LYS A 133 4.42 -8.37 4.50
CA LYS A 133 4.37 -8.78 5.90
C LYS A 133 2.95 -9.13 6.38
N MET A 134 1.92 -8.41 5.95
CA MET A 134 0.55 -8.70 6.36
C MET A 134 0.07 -10.06 5.87
N TYR A 135 0.36 -10.42 4.61
CA TYR A 135 -0.08 -11.69 4.03
C TYR A 135 0.81 -12.87 4.43
N PHE A 136 2.13 -12.68 4.47
CA PHE A 136 3.06 -13.77 4.77
C PHE A 136 3.31 -13.99 6.26
N LYS A 137 3.15 -12.96 7.12
CA LYS A 137 3.26 -13.13 8.58
C LYS A 137 1.97 -13.68 9.21
N GLY A 138 0.89 -13.80 8.43
CA GLY A 138 -0.34 -14.49 8.82
C GLY A 138 -0.18 -16.02 8.96
N GLU A 139 0.92 -16.59 8.45
CA GLU A 139 1.22 -18.03 8.59
C GLU A 139 1.93 -18.39 9.93
N GLU A 140 2.34 -17.41 10.75
CA GLU A 140 3.05 -17.65 12.02
C GLU A 140 2.22 -17.37 13.30
N GLU A 141 0.91 -17.13 13.20
CA GLU A 141 0.05 -16.97 14.38
C GLU A 141 -1.16 -17.92 14.37
N GLU A 142 -0.90 -19.24 14.26
CA GLU A 142 -1.77 -20.29 14.81
C GLU A 142 -0.94 -21.32 15.58
N SER A 143 -0.73 -21.07 16.87
CA SER A 143 -0.94 -22.05 17.95
C SER A 143 -0.58 -21.44 19.30
N VAL A 144 -1.57 -20.91 20.03
CA VAL A 144 -1.82 -21.30 21.44
C VAL A 144 -3.33 -21.10 21.66
N ASP A 145 -4.11 -22.12 21.32
CA ASP A 145 -5.23 -22.48 22.17
C ASP A 145 -4.63 -23.22 23.36
N ASP A 146 -4.81 -22.65 24.56
CA ASP A 146 -4.82 -23.42 25.79
C ASP A 146 -5.85 -22.77 26.71
N ASN A 147 -7.12 -23.07 26.43
CA ASN A 147 -8.12 -23.15 27.47
C ASN A 147 -7.75 -24.26 28.46
N LYS A 148 -7.30 -23.91 29.67
CA LYS A 148 -7.44 -24.75 30.87
C LYS A 148 -7.73 -23.90 32.12
N ASN A 149 -9.01 -23.95 32.50
CA ASN A 149 -9.59 -24.02 33.86
C ASN A 149 -9.31 -22.87 34.85
#